data_AF-A0A9D8L3M8-F1
#
_entry.id   AF-A0A9D8L3M8-F1
#
_cell.length_a   1.000
_cell.length_b   1.000
_cell.length_c   1.000
_cell.angle_alpha   90.00
_cell.angle_beta   90.00
_cell.angle_gamma   90.00
#
_symmetry.space_group_name_H-M   'P 1'
#
loop_
_entity.id
_entity.type
_entity.pdbx_description
1 polymer ?
#
loop_
_entity_poly.entity_id
_entity_poly.type
_entity_poly.pdbx_seq_one_letter_code
_entity_poly.pdbx_strand_id
1 'polypeptide(L)'
;MARFNPRPAIARFLANEAAGGLVLTAAAAVALIVANSPLSSAYHALVEAPVLGVTPLEVVNDGLMALFFLLVGMEIKRELVSGELSSWQQRMLPGLAAAGGMLVPALIYAAINLSSPATLRGWAIPSATDIAFSLAVMTLLGSRVPTSLKVFLAALAIIDDLGAIIIIALFYASGIDPLMLLFALAAFLVLVFFNLLDLRNL
;
A
#
# COMPACT_ATOMS: atom_id res chain seq x y z
N MET A 1 12.05 -10.48 42.24
CA MET A 1 12.65 -9.25 41.68
C MET A 1 12.15 -9.07 40.25
N ALA A 2 11.17 -8.18 40.04
CA ALA A 2 10.62 -7.89 38.73
C ALA A 2 11.63 -7.03 37.95
N ARG A 3 12.11 -7.53 36.80
CA ARG A 3 12.98 -6.77 35.90
C ARG A 3 12.13 -5.72 35.20
N PHE A 4 12.19 -4.47 35.67
CA PHE A 4 11.72 -3.31 34.91
C PHE A 4 12.57 -3.23 33.64
N ASN A 5 11.97 -3.60 32.51
CA ASN A 5 12.57 -3.39 31.20
C ASN A 5 12.02 -2.05 30.66
N PRO A 6 12.79 -0.94 30.69
CA PRO A 6 12.32 0.33 30.18
C PRO A 6 12.46 0.29 28.66
N ARG A 7 11.50 -0.33 27.97
CA ARG A 7 11.35 -0.04 26.53
C ARG A 7 11.10 1.47 26.42
N PRO A 8 11.88 2.22 25.63
CA PRO A 8 11.70 3.66 25.49
C PRO A 8 10.24 3.96 25.12
N ALA A 9 9.70 5.08 25.59
CA ALA A 9 8.29 5.44 25.34
C ALA A 9 7.94 5.42 23.84
N ILE A 10 8.91 5.80 23.00
CA ILE A 10 8.84 5.72 21.54
C ILE A 10 8.69 4.26 21.07
N ALA A 11 9.44 3.30 21.62
CA ALA A 11 9.31 1.88 21.28
C ALA A 11 7.97 1.28 21.75
N ARG A 12 7.37 1.78 22.84
CA ARG A 12 6.02 1.38 23.27
C ARG A 12 4.93 1.98 22.39
N PHE A 13 5.12 3.23 21.95
CA PHE A 13 4.24 3.91 21.02
C PHE A 13 4.26 3.25 19.63
N LEU A 14 5.46 2.95 19.09
CA LEU A 14 5.64 2.24 17.83
C LEU A 14 5.13 0.79 17.87
N ALA A 15 5.10 0.16 19.05
CA ALA A 15 4.55 -1.18 19.23
C ALA A 15 3.01 -1.22 19.28
N ASN A 16 2.34 -0.07 19.20
CA ASN A 16 0.88 0.02 19.27
C ASN A 16 0.31 0.27 17.86
N GLU A 17 -0.45 -0.68 17.32
CA GLU A 17 -1.07 -0.58 15.99
C GLU A 17 -1.91 0.70 15.81
N ALA A 18 -2.59 1.13 16.87
CA ALA A 18 -3.39 2.36 16.87
C ALA A 18 -2.55 3.64 16.72
N ALA A 19 -1.28 3.62 17.12
CA ALA A 19 -0.41 4.79 17.05
C ALA A 19 -0.05 5.15 15.60
N GLY A 20 0.18 4.14 14.74
CA GLY A 20 0.43 4.35 13.31
C GLY A 20 -0.75 5.03 12.63
N GLY A 21 -1.96 4.59 12.95
CA GLY A 21 -3.20 5.18 12.46
C GLY A 21 -3.43 6.64 12.84
N LEU A 22 -3.14 6.98 14.10
CA LEU A 22 -3.22 8.34 14.60
C LEU A 22 -2.18 9.25 13.92
N VAL A 23 -0.95 8.76 13.73
CA VAL A 23 0.10 9.50 13.03
C VAL A 23 -0.29 9.74 11.57
N LEU A 24 -0.82 8.73 10.86
CA LEU A 24 -1.32 8.87 9.49
C LEU A 24 -2.41 9.94 9.40
N THR A 25 -3.40 9.87 10.30
CA THR A 25 -4.51 10.82 10.34
C THR A 25 -4.02 12.25 10.64
N ALA A 26 -3.07 12.39 11.58
CA ALA A 26 -2.47 13.68 11.90
C ALA A 26 -1.65 14.24 10.71
N ALA A 27 -0.89 13.40 10.02
CA ALA A 27 -0.13 13.79 8.83
C ALA A 27 -1.05 14.28 7.71
N ALA A 28 -2.15 13.57 7.45
CA ALA A 28 -3.16 13.98 6.47
C ALA A 28 -3.82 15.32 6.85
N ALA A 29 -4.16 15.51 8.14
CA ALA A 29 -4.71 16.78 8.62
C ALA A 29 -3.72 17.94 8.47
N VAL A 30 -2.44 17.73 8.80
CA VAL A 30 -1.38 18.72 8.59
C VAL A 30 -1.22 19.05 7.11
N ALA A 31 -1.21 18.03 6.23
CA ALA A 31 -1.13 18.24 4.78
C ALA A 31 -2.28 19.10 4.26
N LEU A 32 -3.52 18.82 4.70
CA LEU A 32 -4.69 19.63 4.35
C LEU A 32 -4.58 21.08 4.85
N ILE A 33 -4.13 21.28 6.09
CA ILE A 33 -3.93 22.62 6.65
C ILE A 33 -2.89 23.38 5.83
N VAL A 34 -1.73 22.77 5.56
CA VAL A 34 -0.65 23.39 4.78
C VAL A 34 -1.14 23.75 3.38
N ALA A 35 -1.79 22.82 2.68
CA ALA A 35 -2.29 23.01 1.32
C ALA A 35 -3.35 24.12 1.19
N ASN A 36 -4.12 24.39 2.26
CA ASN A 36 -5.15 25.43 2.30
C ASN A 36 -4.70 26.72 3.02
N SER A 37 -3.41 26.83 3.37
CA SER A 37 -2.85 27.99 4.06
C SER A 37 -2.00 28.88 3.13
N PRO A 38 -1.54 30.06 3.59
CA PRO A 38 -0.59 30.88 2.83
C PRO A 38 0.73 30.17 2.49
N LEU A 39 1.06 29.05 3.15
CA LEU A 39 2.23 28.22 2.88
C LEU A 39 2.06 27.32 1.65
N SER A 40 0.85 27.23 1.08
CA SER A 40 0.53 26.34 -0.05
C SER A 40 1.48 26.52 -1.23
N SER A 41 1.76 27.76 -1.64
CA SER A 41 2.68 28.04 -2.76
C SER A 41 4.10 27.57 -2.50
N ALA A 42 4.61 27.78 -1.28
CA ALA A 42 5.94 27.29 -0.87
C ALA A 42 5.98 25.76 -0.79
N TYR A 43 4.90 25.13 -0.32
CA TYR A 43 4.78 23.67 -0.27
C TYR A 43 4.80 23.06 -1.68
N HIS A 44 3.96 23.54 -2.59
CA HIS A 44 3.96 23.07 -3.98
C HIS A 44 5.29 23.33 -4.68
N ALA A 45 5.89 24.51 -4.48
CA ALA A 45 7.22 24.80 -5.01
C ALA A 45 8.30 23.86 -4.46
N LEU A 46 8.18 23.39 -3.23
CA LEU A 46 9.12 22.43 -2.65
C LEU A 46 8.93 21.03 -3.25
N VAL A 47 7.69 20.55 -3.37
CA VAL A 47 7.42 19.16 -3.76
C VAL A 47 7.41 18.94 -5.28
N GLU A 48 7.06 19.97 -6.06
CA GLU A 48 6.94 19.89 -7.52
C GLU A 48 8.13 20.48 -8.27
N ALA A 49 9.08 21.16 -7.59
CA ALA A 49 10.26 21.69 -8.27
C ALA A 49 11.16 20.54 -8.78
N PRO A 50 11.33 20.38 -10.10
CA PRO A 50 12.13 19.29 -10.63
C PRO A 50 13.61 19.52 -10.35
N VAL A 51 14.27 18.49 -9.82
CA VAL A 51 15.72 18.42 -9.64
C VAL A 51 16.23 17.29 -10.52
N LEU A 52 17.06 17.60 -11.52
CA LEU A 52 17.59 16.63 -12.48
C LEU A 52 16.49 15.86 -13.27
N GLY A 53 15.35 16.52 -13.52
CA GLY A 53 14.25 15.95 -14.31
C GLY A 53 13.27 15.07 -13.52
N VAL A 54 13.44 14.95 -12.20
CA VAL A 54 12.50 14.29 -11.29
C VAL A 54 12.08 15.25 -10.18
N THR A 55 10.84 15.16 -9.75
CA THR A 55 10.34 15.98 -8.62
C THR A 55 10.59 15.28 -7.29
N PRO A 56 10.78 16.03 -6.18
CA PRO A 56 10.82 15.45 -4.85
C PRO A 56 9.59 14.59 -4.54
N LEU A 57 8.41 14.98 -5.03
CA LEU A 57 7.18 14.22 -4.89
C LEU A 57 7.25 12.84 -5.56
N GLU A 58 7.77 12.76 -6.79
CA GLU A 58 7.97 11.49 -7.49
C GLU A 58 8.93 10.58 -6.73
N VAL A 59 10.07 11.10 -6.27
CA VAL A 59 11.06 10.31 -5.53
C VAL A 59 10.50 9.79 -4.22
N VAL A 60 9.74 10.61 -3.49
CA VAL A 60 9.09 10.21 -2.24
C VAL A 60 8.02 9.15 -2.51
N ASN A 61 7.18 9.35 -3.53
CA ASN A 61 6.13 8.40 -3.88
C ASN A 61 6.73 7.06 -4.31
N ASP A 62 7.64 7.04 -5.27
CA ASP A 62 8.24 5.80 -5.79
C ASP A 62 9.05 5.09 -4.70
N GLY A 63 9.83 5.83 -3.91
CA GLY A 63 10.66 5.30 -2.84
C GLY A 63 9.84 4.72 -1.68
N LEU A 64 8.88 5.48 -1.16
CA LEU A 64 8.03 5.01 -0.05
C LEU A 64 7.07 3.92 -0.48
N MET A 65 6.51 3.99 -1.70
CA MET A 65 5.64 2.94 -2.23
C MET A 65 6.42 1.66 -2.52
N ALA A 66 7.66 1.72 -3.00
CA ALA A 66 8.50 0.54 -3.13
C ALA A 66 8.76 -0.15 -1.78
N LEU A 67 9.03 0.62 -0.72
CA LEU A 67 9.18 0.08 0.64
C LEU A 67 7.87 -0.49 1.19
N PHE A 68 6.75 0.20 0.96
CA PHE A 68 5.42 -0.25 1.36
C PHE A 68 5.06 -1.57 0.69
N PHE A 69 5.17 -1.66 -0.64
CA PHE A 69 4.86 -2.89 -1.38
C PHE A 69 5.86 -4.02 -1.12
N LEU A 70 7.11 -3.73 -0.73
CA LEU A 70 8.02 -4.75 -0.24
C LEU A 70 7.51 -5.37 1.06
N LEU A 71 7.07 -4.55 2.03
CA LEU A 71 6.49 -5.03 3.28
C LEU A 71 5.21 -5.83 3.02
N VAL A 72 4.31 -5.30 2.19
CA VAL A 72 3.08 -5.98 1.78
C VAL A 72 3.38 -7.31 1.08
N GLY A 73 4.36 -7.35 0.18
CA GLY A 73 4.77 -8.56 -0.52
C GLY A 73 5.32 -9.64 0.42
N MET A 74 6.10 -9.25 1.42
CA MET A 74 6.55 -10.17 2.48
C MET A 74 5.38 -10.69 3.32
N GLU A 75 4.43 -9.83 3.67
CA GLU A 75 3.25 -10.19 4.45
C GLU A 75 2.35 -11.17 3.68
N ILE A 76 2.08 -10.91 2.39
CA ILE A 76 1.36 -11.83 1.51
C ILE A 76 2.06 -13.18 1.49
N LYS A 77 3.37 -13.20 1.26
CA LYS A 77 4.13 -14.45 1.21
C LYS A 77 4.01 -15.22 2.53
N ARG A 78 4.08 -14.55 3.68
CA ARG A 78 3.89 -15.17 5.00
C ARG A 78 2.48 -15.75 5.15
N GLU A 79 1.45 -14.99 4.78
CA GLU A 79 0.05 -15.45 4.86
C GLU A 79 -0.23 -16.64 3.93
N LEU A 80 0.32 -16.62 2.72
CA LEU A 80 0.18 -17.71 1.74
C LEU A 80 0.92 -18.99 2.14
N VAL A 81 2.02 -18.88 2.88
CA VAL A 81 2.83 -20.05 3.27
C VAL A 81 2.37 -20.63 4.60
N SER A 82 2.06 -19.79 5.59
CA SER A 82 1.85 -20.22 6.97
C SER A 82 0.68 -19.54 7.69
N GLY A 83 -0.05 -18.64 7.03
CA GLY A 83 -1.11 -17.86 7.67
C GLY A 83 -2.52 -18.30 7.30
N GLU A 84 -3.47 -17.37 7.46
CA GLU A 84 -4.90 -17.60 7.21
C GLU A 84 -5.19 -17.74 5.72
N LEU A 85 -4.30 -17.24 4.87
CA LEU A 85 -4.35 -17.46 3.43
C LEU A 85 -3.59 -18.73 3.03
N SER A 86 -3.33 -19.71 3.89
CA SER A 86 -2.56 -20.91 3.49
C SER A 86 -3.39 -21.95 2.72
N SER A 87 -4.68 -22.11 2.99
CA SER A 87 -5.55 -23.04 2.27
C SER A 87 -6.35 -22.37 1.16
N TRP A 88 -6.71 -23.13 0.12
CA TRP A 88 -7.54 -22.62 -0.98
C TRP A 88 -8.89 -22.11 -0.48
N GLN A 89 -9.55 -22.85 0.41
CA GLN A 89 -10.85 -22.46 0.96
C GLN A 89 -10.79 -21.12 1.71
N GLN A 90 -9.73 -20.88 2.48
CA GLN A 90 -9.58 -19.62 3.22
C GLN A 90 -9.18 -18.45 2.31
N ARG A 91 -8.44 -18.68 1.21
CA ARG A 91 -8.09 -17.64 0.23
C ARG A 91 -9.27 -17.20 -0.63
N MET A 92 -10.20 -18.12 -0.93
CA MET A 92 -11.31 -17.84 -1.85
C MET A 92 -12.21 -16.71 -1.36
N LEU A 93 -12.54 -16.69 -0.06
CA LEU A 93 -13.47 -15.69 0.48
C LEU A 93 -12.89 -14.26 0.40
N PRO A 94 -11.69 -13.96 0.93
CA PRO A 94 -11.04 -12.66 0.75
C PRO A 94 -10.80 -12.33 -0.72
N GLY A 95 -10.38 -13.30 -1.54
CA GLY A 95 -10.11 -13.08 -2.96
C GLY A 95 -11.35 -12.68 -3.77
N LEU A 96 -12.50 -13.33 -3.54
CA LEU A 96 -13.76 -12.96 -4.19
C LEU A 96 -14.31 -11.64 -3.65
N ALA A 97 -14.18 -11.40 -2.35
CA ALA A 97 -14.58 -10.13 -1.73
C ALA A 97 -13.76 -8.96 -2.29
N ALA A 98 -12.45 -9.13 -2.42
CA ALA A 98 -11.53 -8.19 -3.04
C ALA A 98 -11.88 -7.94 -4.52
N ALA A 99 -12.02 -9.01 -5.32
CA ALA A 99 -12.41 -8.88 -6.73
C ALA A 99 -13.73 -8.11 -6.91
N GLY A 100 -14.75 -8.40 -6.09
CA GLY A 100 -15.99 -7.62 -6.08
C GLY A 100 -15.79 -6.18 -5.60
N GLY A 101 -15.00 -5.99 -4.55
CA GLY A 101 -14.63 -4.70 -3.97
C GLY A 101 -13.87 -3.79 -4.92
N MET A 102 -13.13 -4.35 -5.87
CA MET A 102 -12.47 -3.60 -6.94
C MET A 102 -13.37 -3.38 -8.16
N LEU A 103 -14.05 -4.44 -8.63
CA LEU A 103 -14.82 -4.40 -9.88
C LEU A 103 -16.03 -3.47 -9.76
N VAL A 104 -16.76 -3.51 -8.64
CA VAL A 104 -17.99 -2.73 -8.49
C VAL A 104 -17.72 -1.22 -8.50
N PRO A 105 -16.80 -0.67 -7.68
CA PRO A 105 -16.47 0.76 -7.71
C PRO A 105 -15.91 1.20 -9.07
N ALA A 106 -15.06 0.37 -9.70
CA ALA A 106 -14.52 0.62 -11.03
C ALA A 106 -15.62 0.78 -12.09
N LEU A 107 -16.58 -0.15 -12.12
CA LEU A 107 -17.69 -0.11 -13.07
C LEU A 107 -18.62 1.08 -12.83
N ILE A 108 -18.91 1.40 -11.57
CA ILE A 108 -19.72 2.58 -11.21
C ILE A 108 -19.03 3.85 -11.69
N TYR A 109 -17.73 4.00 -11.43
CA TYR A 109 -16.97 5.17 -11.88
C TYR A 109 -16.93 5.28 -13.40
N ALA A 110 -16.68 4.17 -14.10
CA ALA A 110 -16.65 4.14 -15.56
C ALA A 110 -18.01 4.51 -16.15
N ALA A 111 -19.11 3.96 -15.62
CA ALA A 111 -20.47 4.26 -16.06
C ALA A 111 -20.83 5.74 -15.93
N ILE A 112 -20.43 6.38 -14.83
CA ILE A 112 -20.66 7.81 -14.60
C ILE A 112 -19.81 8.68 -15.55
N ASN A 113 -18.61 8.22 -15.93
CA ASN A 113 -17.66 9.01 -16.72
C ASN A 113 -17.66 8.70 -18.22
N LEU A 114 -18.60 7.90 -18.74
CA LEU A 114 -18.65 7.48 -20.15
C LEU A 114 -18.56 8.62 -21.17
N SER A 115 -19.03 9.82 -20.82
CA SER A 115 -19.05 11.00 -21.69
C SER A 115 -17.70 11.71 -21.81
N SER A 116 -16.71 11.39 -20.97
CA SER A 116 -15.41 12.07 -20.93
C SER A 116 -14.24 11.07 -21.03
N PRO A 117 -13.63 10.92 -22.22
CA PRO A 117 -12.47 10.05 -22.41
C PRO A 117 -11.29 10.36 -21.49
N ALA A 118 -11.13 11.62 -21.09
CA ALA A 118 -10.07 12.05 -20.18
C ALA A 118 -10.26 11.48 -18.77
N THR A 119 -11.49 11.45 -18.25
CA THR A 119 -11.77 10.95 -16.89
C THR A 119 -12.01 9.45 -16.87
N LEU A 120 -12.39 8.82 -17.99
CA LEU A 120 -12.50 7.35 -18.08
C LEU A 120 -11.20 6.62 -17.76
N ARG A 121 -10.06 7.25 -18.04
CA ARG A 121 -8.75 6.74 -17.61
C ARG A 121 -8.58 6.74 -16.10
N GLY A 122 -9.52 7.20 -15.27
CA GLY A 122 -9.43 7.16 -13.81
C GLY A 122 -10.12 5.95 -13.16
N TRP A 123 -10.57 4.96 -13.95
CA TRP A 123 -11.44 3.89 -13.45
C TRP A 123 -10.84 3.01 -12.35
N ALA A 124 -9.52 2.94 -12.26
CA ALA A 124 -8.81 2.17 -11.23
C ALA A 124 -8.56 2.96 -9.93
N ILE A 125 -8.85 4.27 -9.91
CA ILE A 125 -8.70 5.11 -8.71
C ILE A 125 -9.62 4.63 -7.56
N PRO A 126 -10.94 4.37 -7.78
CA PRO A 126 -11.84 3.97 -6.69
C PRO A 126 -11.69 2.52 -6.24
N SER A 127 -10.82 1.70 -6.86
CA SER A 127 -10.61 0.30 -6.45
C SER A 127 -9.56 0.12 -5.36
N ALA A 128 -8.76 1.13 -5.05
CA ALA A 128 -7.71 1.05 -4.03
C ALA A 128 -8.27 1.30 -2.62
N THR A 129 -7.82 0.52 -1.63
CA THR A 129 -8.28 0.60 -0.24
C THR A 129 -7.09 0.82 0.70
N ASP A 130 -7.03 1.95 1.41
CA ASP A 130 -5.96 2.22 2.38
C ASP A 130 -6.10 1.30 3.62
N ILE A 131 -5.25 0.26 3.67
CA ILE A 131 -5.18 -0.70 4.78
C ILE A 131 -4.81 -0.03 6.11
N ALA A 132 -3.88 0.93 6.10
CA ALA A 132 -3.36 1.53 7.32
C ALA A 132 -4.44 2.38 7.98
N PHE A 133 -5.19 3.14 7.19
CA PHE A 133 -6.34 3.89 7.69
C PHE A 133 -7.49 2.97 8.13
N SER A 134 -7.79 1.93 7.37
CA SER A 134 -8.87 0.98 7.69
C SER A 134 -8.62 0.25 9.01
N LEU A 135 -7.40 -0.28 9.21
CA LEU A 135 -7.00 -0.92 10.46
C LEU A 135 -6.93 0.07 11.62
N ALA A 136 -6.46 1.30 11.39
CA ALA A 136 -6.48 2.36 12.40
C ALA A 136 -7.88 2.58 12.98
N VAL A 137 -8.87 2.77 12.12
CA VAL A 137 -10.26 2.96 12.55
C VAL A 137 -10.78 1.74 13.32
N MET A 138 -10.47 0.52 12.86
CA MET A 138 -10.84 -0.70 13.60
C MET A 138 -10.20 -0.78 14.98
N THR A 139 -8.95 -0.34 15.14
CA THR A 139 -8.28 -0.33 16.44
C THR A 139 -8.87 0.70 17.40
N LEU A 140 -9.36 1.84 16.90
CA LEU A 140 -10.08 2.85 17.70
C LEU A 140 -11.42 2.33 18.23
N LEU A 141 -12.08 1.42 17.51
CA LEU A 141 -13.29 0.73 17.96
C LEU A 141 -13.03 -0.30 19.09
N GLY A 142 -11.75 -0.55 19.41
CA GLY A 142 -11.33 -1.30 20.59
C GLY A 142 -11.78 -2.77 20.58
N SER A 143 -12.31 -3.23 21.71
CA SER A 143 -12.72 -4.63 21.93
C SER A 143 -13.99 -5.04 21.19
N ARG A 144 -14.68 -4.10 20.51
CA ARG A 144 -15.91 -4.40 19.77
C ARG A 144 -15.64 -5.12 18.44
N VAL A 145 -14.40 -5.09 17.96
CA VAL A 145 -14.01 -5.69 16.69
C VAL A 145 -13.21 -6.97 16.95
N PRO A 146 -13.74 -8.15 16.55
CA PRO A 146 -13.03 -9.42 16.63
C PRO A 146 -11.68 -9.39 15.91
N THR A 147 -10.68 -10.09 16.46
CA THR A 147 -9.35 -10.22 15.83
C THR A 147 -9.44 -10.84 14.43
N SER A 148 -10.34 -11.80 14.22
CA SER A 148 -10.57 -12.43 12.92
C SER A 148 -11.02 -11.43 11.84
N LEU A 149 -11.81 -10.41 12.19
CA LEU A 149 -12.22 -9.36 11.26
C LEU A 149 -11.07 -8.45 10.85
N LYS A 150 -10.13 -8.17 11.77
CA LYS A 150 -8.92 -7.39 11.46
C LYS A 150 -8.01 -8.14 10.49
N VAL A 151 -7.81 -9.44 10.73
CA VAL A 151 -7.02 -10.30 9.84
C VAL A 151 -7.69 -10.45 8.48
N PHE A 152 -9.02 -10.65 8.45
CA PHE A 152 -9.78 -10.69 7.21
C PHE A 152 -9.66 -9.39 6.41
N LEU A 153 -9.83 -8.24 7.06
CA LEU A 153 -9.73 -6.94 6.38
C LEU A 153 -8.31 -6.67 5.88
N ALA A 154 -7.29 -7.04 6.66
CA ALA A 154 -5.90 -6.94 6.21
C ALA A 154 -5.68 -7.79 4.95
N ALA A 155 -6.13 -9.05 4.95
CA ALA A 155 -6.02 -9.91 3.77
C ALA A 155 -6.77 -9.37 2.55
N LEU A 156 -7.99 -8.84 2.73
CA LEU A 156 -8.77 -8.22 1.67
C LEU A 156 -8.05 -7.00 1.09
N ALA A 157 -7.64 -6.06 1.94
CA ALA A 157 -6.98 -4.82 1.51
C ALA A 157 -5.66 -5.10 0.79
N ILE A 158 -4.90 -6.08 1.26
CA ILE A 158 -3.66 -6.51 0.62
C ILE A 158 -3.92 -7.07 -0.80
N ILE A 159 -4.97 -7.88 -0.98
CA ILE A 159 -5.33 -8.43 -2.30
C ILE A 159 -5.82 -7.30 -3.23
N ASP A 160 -6.63 -6.37 -2.71
CA ASP A 160 -7.10 -5.18 -3.44
C ASP A 160 -5.93 -4.32 -3.91
N ASP A 161 -4.97 -3.99 -3.03
CA ASP A 161 -3.80 -3.17 -3.35
C ASP A 161 -2.90 -3.85 -4.41
N LEU A 162 -2.68 -5.17 -4.27
CA LEU A 162 -1.92 -5.93 -5.27
C LEU A 162 -2.67 -5.98 -6.61
N GLY A 163 -3.98 -6.15 -6.59
CA GLY A 163 -4.80 -6.10 -7.79
C GLY A 163 -4.73 -4.73 -8.47
N ALA A 164 -4.85 -3.65 -7.69
CA ALA A 164 -4.84 -2.29 -8.19
C ALA A 164 -3.49 -1.93 -8.82
N ILE A 165 -2.36 -2.27 -8.19
CA ILE A 165 -1.04 -2.02 -8.78
C ILE A 165 -0.80 -2.83 -10.05
N ILE A 166 -1.28 -4.08 -10.14
CA ILE A 166 -1.19 -4.87 -11.37
C ILE A 166 -2.02 -4.23 -12.49
N ILE A 167 -3.24 -3.77 -12.20
CA ILE A 167 -4.08 -3.05 -13.17
C ILE A 167 -3.37 -1.78 -13.64
N ILE A 168 -2.84 -0.97 -12.73
CA ILE A 168 -2.13 0.27 -13.07
C ILE A 168 -0.89 -0.06 -13.93
N ALA A 169 -0.09 -1.05 -13.54
CA ALA A 169 1.10 -1.45 -14.29
C ALA A 169 0.79 -1.92 -15.72
N LEU A 170 -0.32 -2.64 -15.94
CA LEU A 170 -0.68 -3.16 -17.26
C LEU A 170 -1.39 -2.14 -18.16
N PHE A 171 -2.24 -1.28 -17.60
CA PHE A 171 -3.11 -0.38 -18.37
C PHE A 171 -2.61 1.06 -18.44
N TYR A 172 -1.72 1.48 -17.54
CA TYR A 172 -1.27 2.88 -17.41
C TYR A 172 0.22 3.07 -17.67
N ALA A 173 0.98 2.00 -17.91
CA ALA A 173 2.37 2.11 -18.32
C ALA A 173 2.47 2.87 -19.66
N SER A 174 3.17 3.99 -19.64
CA SER A 174 3.44 4.82 -20.83
C SER A 174 4.93 4.77 -21.15
N GLY A 175 5.30 3.85 -22.04
CA GLY A 175 6.68 3.68 -22.49
C GLY A 175 7.50 2.85 -21.51
N ILE A 176 7.70 1.57 -21.84
CA ILE A 176 8.66 0.71 -21.15
C ILE A 176 9.96 0.79 -21.95
N ASP A 177 11.03 1.28 -21.33
CA ASP A 177 12.35 1.24 -21.93
C ASP A 177 12.86 -0.23 -21.93
N PRO A 178 13.16 -0.81 -23.11
CA PRO A 178 13.59 -2.21 -23.20
C PRO A 178 14.90 -2.51 -22.45
N LEU A 179 15.80 -1.54 -22.34
CA LEU A 179 17.05 -1.70 -21.58
C LEU A 179 16.76 -1.75 -20.08
N MET A 180 15.86 -0.89 -19.58
CA MET A 180 15.45 -0.93 -18.18
C MET A 180 14.73 -2.23 -17.83
N LEU A 181 13.92 -2.75 -18.74
CA LEU A 181 13.27 -4.06 -18.58
C LEU A 181 14.29 -5.20 -18.49
N LEU A 182 15.36 -5.15 -19.29
CA LEU A 182 16.44 -6.12 -19.23
C LEU A 182 17.19 -6.07 -17.89
N PHE A 183 17.48 -4.87 -17.37
CA PHE A 183 18.09 -4.72 -16.05
C PHE A 183 17.18 -5.23 -14.92
N ALA A 184 15.88 -4.93 -14.98
CA ALA A 184 14.91 -5.45 -14.02
C ALA A 184 14.84 -6.98 -14.06
N LEU A 185 14.82 -7.58 -15.25
CA LEU A 185 14.85 -9.04 -15.42
C LEU A 185 16.15 -9.64 -14.86
N ALA A 186 17.30 -9.04 -15.13
CA ALA A 186 18.59 -9.51 -14.61
C ALA A 186 18.61 -9.47 -13.07
N ALA A 187 18.15 -8.37 -12.46
CA ALA A 187 18.05 -8.26 -11.01
C ALA A 187 17.09 -9.32 -10.41
N PHE A 188 15.93 -9.52 -11.04
CA PHE A 188 14.98 -10.56 -10.64
C PHE A 188 15.60 -11.96 -10.68
N LEU A 189 16.33 -12.30 -11.76
CA LEU A 189 17.01 -13.59 -11.88
C LEU A 189 18.10 -13.78 -10.82
N VAL A 190 18.82 -12.73 -10.43
CA VAL A 190 19.78 -12.77 -9.31
C VAL A 190 19.06 -13.10 -8.00
N LEU A 191 17.92 -12.46 -7.73
CA LEU A 191 17.12 -12.75 -6.53
C LEU A 191 16.61 -14.19 -6.52
N VAL A 192 16.13 -14.70 -7.67
CA VAL A 192 15.71 -16.10 -7.82
C VAL A 192 16.89 -17.04 -7.56
N PHE A 193 18.05 -16.75 -8.14
CA PHE A 193 19.26 -17.54 -7.95
C PHE A 193 19.67 -17.59 -6.47
N PHE A 194 19.68 -16.45 -5.77
CA PHE A 194 19.98 -16.41 -4.33
C PHE A 194 18.95 -17.19 -3.50
N ASN A 195 17.67 -17.12 -3.85
CA ASN A 195 16.62 -17.89 -3.18
C ASN A 195 16.77 -19.40 -3.40
N LEU A 196 17.21 -19.84 -4.60
CA LEU A 196 17.45 -21.26 -4.89
C LEU A 196 18.68 -21.81 -4.16
N LEU A 197 19.69 -20.98 -3.91
CA LEU A 197 20.86 -21.34 -3.12
C LEU A 197 20.62 -21.32 -1.59
N ASP A 198 19.40 -21.01 -1.15
CA ASP A 198 19.01 -20.91 0.26
C ASP A 198 20.00 -20.07 1.09
N LEU A 199 20.43 -18.93 0.53
CA LEU A 199 21.32 -17.99 1.21
C LEU A 199 20.57 -17.30 2.36
N ARG A 200 20.56 -17.95 3.53
CA ARG A 200 19.88 -17.45 4.74
C ARG A 200 20.68 -16.42 5.53
N ASN A 201 21.99 -16.34 5.29
CA ASN A 201 22.91 -15.46 6.00
C ASN A 201 23.85 -14.76 4.99
N LEU A 202 23.56 -13.50 4.68
CA LEU A 202 24.50 -12.53 4.11
C LEU A 202 24.69 -11.39 5.11
#